data_AF-A0A3S3P699-F1
#
_entry.id   AF-A0A3S3P699-F1
#
_cell.length_a   1.000
_cell.length_b   1.000
_cell.length_c   1.000
_cell.angle_alpha   90.00
_cell.angle_beta   90.00
_cell.angle_gamma   90.00
#
_symmetry.space_group_name_H-M   'P 1'
#
loop_
_entity.id
_entity.type
_entity.pdbx_description
1 polymer ?
#
loop_
_entity_poly.entity_id
_entity_poly.type
_entity_poly.pdbx_seq_one_letter_code
_entity_poly.pdbx_strand_id
1 'polypeptide(L)'
;MYLNSLSSLGTRIKWTIVFNRLAQFQMEKLVKQVITGIGIAVGVTASCIALYLLMREEKDESEIWNDVRTTRQTFVKVKVPKDSIGAVIGRGGEMIKDIQEKTNTKVKFEDLCDSEMARNAVIRGTPEDVIEAEALIRKIILNQASVDQIFIPFEAIGFVIGKNGESIRNITEGSGAKVTIGRNTGKGPRAVTIKGSSQQIAIAKSLIDERLQMSELRNQRSRLDTTVQDLEKALGVDRNSITDTSV
;
A
#
# COMPACT_ATOMS: atom_id res chain seq x y z
N MET A 1 -76.32 74.99 -24.35
CA MET A 1 -75.57 74.74 -23.10
C MET A 1 -75.04 73.29 -23.05
N TYR A 2 -74.44 72.76 -24.13
CA TYR A 2 -74.05 71.32 -24.21
C TYR A 2 -72.78 71.02 -25.02
N LEU A 3 -71.99 72.03 -25.43
CA LEU A 3 -70.80 71.80 -26.28
C LEU A 3 -69.46 71.82 -25.53
N ASN A 4 -69.41 72.23 -24.26
CA ASN A 4 -68.17 72.30 -23.49
C ASN A 4 -67.89 71.07 -22.59
N SER A 5 -68.77 70.06 -22.59
CA SER A 5 -68.62 68.88 -21.72
C SER A 5 -67.94 67.68 -22.41
N LEU A 6 -68.06 67.56 -23.75
CA LEU A 6 -67.54 66.40 -24.50
C LEU A 6 -66.02 66.46 -24.77
N SER A 7 -65.40 67.64 -24.79
CA SER A 7 -63.94 67.79 -24.99
C SER A 7 -63.11 67.45 -23.75
N SER A 8 -63.72 67.52 -22.56
CA SER A 8 -63.09 67.22 -21.26
C SER A 8 -63.00 65.72 -20.97
N LEU A 9 -64.01 64.93 -21.36
CA LEU A 9 -64.00 63.47 -21.16
C LEU A 9 -63.01 62.74 -22.07
N GLY A 10 -62.88 63.14 -23.35
CA GLY A 10 -61.95 62.52 -24.29
C GLY A 10 -60.47 62.79 -24.00
N THR A 11 -60.16 63.97 -23.45
CA THR A 11 -58.81 64.28 -22.96
C THR A 11 -58.49 63.48 -21.71
N ARG A 12 -59.42 63.38 -20.74
CA ARG A 12 -59.21 62.59 -19.52
C ARG A 12 -58.98 61.10 -19.80
N ILE A 13 -59.72 60.48 -20.71
CA ILE A 13 -59.51 59.06 -21.09
C ILE A 13 -58.15 58.86 -21.77
N LYS A 14 -57.73 59.78 -22.66
CA LYS A 14 -56.39 59.74 -23.27
C LYS A 14 -55.29 59.84 -22.22
N TRP A 15 -55.42 60.73 -21.25
CA TRP A 15 -54.46 60.87 -20.15
C TRP A 15 -54.44 59.64 -19.24
N THR A 16 -55.58 59.00 -18.95
CA THR A 16 -55.62 57.77 -18.16
C THR A 16 -54.94 56.60 -18.88
N ILE A 17 -55.14 56.44 -20.19
CA ILE A 17 -54.48 55.38 -20.97
C ILE A 17 -52.97 55.65 -21.06
N VAL A 18 -52.55 56.90 -21.31
CA VAL A 18 -51.12 57.26 -21.36
C VAL A 18 -50.47 57.08 -19.98
N PHE A 19 -51.15 57.47 -18.89
CA PHE A 19 -50.65 57.29 -17.54
C PHE A 19 -50.57 55.82 -17.14
N ASN A 20 -51.56 55.00 -17.50
CA ASN A 20 -51.53 53.56 -17.26
C ASN A 20 -50.42 52.88 -18.07
N ARG A 21 -50.23 53.29 -19.34
CA ARG A 21 -49.15 52.79 -20.20
C ARG A 21 -47.76 53.23 -19.71
N LEU A 22 -47.64 54.44 -19.17
CA LEU A 22 -46.41 54.96 -18.57
C LEU A 22 -46.09 54.26 -17.26
N ALA A 23 -47.08 54.04 -16.39
CA ALA A 23 -46.93 53.28 -15.16
C ALA A 23 -46.55 51.82 -15.45
N GLN A 24 -47.17 51.20 -16.45
CA GLN A 24 -46.82 49.85 -16.90
C GLN A 24 -45.38 49.78 -17.45
N PHE A 25 -44.95 50.79 -18.22
CA PHE A 25 -43.58 50.89 -18.72
C PHE A 25 -42.55 51.12 -17.60
N GLN A 26 -42.90 51.93 -16.59
CA GLN A 26 -42.06 52.16 -15.41
C GLN A 26 -41.92 50.87 -14.58
N MET A 27 -43.02 50.13 -14.40
CA MET A 27 -43.06 48.85 -13.69
C MET A 27 -42.23 47.77 -14.40
N GLU A 28 -42.31 47.65 -15.73
CA GLU A 28 -41.47 46.69 -16.46
C GLU A 28 -39.98 46.98 -16.33
N LYS A 29 -39.58 48.26 -16.32
CA LYS A 29 -38.18 48.65 -16.08
C LYS A 29 -37.73 48.26 -14.68
N LEU A 30 -38.56 48.51 -13.67
CA LEU A 30 -38.26 48.14 -12.28
C LEU A 30 -38.18 46.63 -12.09
N VAL A 31 -39.10 45.87 -12.66
CA VAL A 31 -39.10 44.40 -12.60
C VAL A 31 -37.85 43.83 -13.27
N LYS A 32 -37.46 44.34 -14.45
CA LYS A 32 -36.23 43.92 -15.13
C LYS A 32 -34.98 44.25 -14.31
N GLN A 33 -34.91 45.42 -13.67
CA GLN A 33 -33.78 45.77 -12.78
C GLN A 33 -33.69 44.84 -11.55
N VAL A 34 -34.83 44.55 -10.92
CA VAL A 34 -34.88 43.67 -9.73
C VAL A 34 -34.51 42.23 -10.08
N ILE A 35 -35.07 41.67 -11.16
CA ILE A 35 -34.76 40.29 -11.61
C ILE A 35 -33.28 40.16 -11.99
N THR A 36 -32.71 41.13 -12.72
CA THR A 36 -31.30 41.12 -13.10
C THR A 36 -30.38 41.23 -11.86
N GLY A 37 -30.75 42.07 -10.88
CA GLY A 37 -30.00 42.21 -9.62
C GLY A 37 -30.01 40.94 -8.77
N ILE A 38 -31.16 40.28 -8.63
CA ILE A 38 -31.29 39.02 -7.88
C ILE A 38 -30.50 37.90 -8.56
N GLY A 39 -30.57 37.81 -9.90
CA GLY A 39 -29.82 36.81 -10.67
C GLY A 39 -28.31 36.91 -10.49
N ILE A 40 -27.76 38.13 -10.50
CA ILE A 40 -26.33 38.36 -10.25
C ILE A 40 -25.96 37.98 -8.80
N ALA A 41 -26.79 38.35 -7.81
CA ALA A 41 -26.50 38.05 -6.41
C ALA A 41 -26.49 36.53 -6.13
N VAL A 42 -27.45 35.78 -6.67
CA VAL A 42 -27.49 34.31 -6.54
C VAL A 42 -26.36 33.65 -7.32
N GLY A 43 -26.04 34.16 -8.52
CA GLY A 43 -24.94 33.63 -9.33
C GLY A 43 -23.57 33.84 -8.68
N VAL A 44 -23.30 35.03 -8.15
CA VAL A 44 -22.04 35.34 -7.46
C VAL A 44 -21.92 34.54 -6.16
N THR A 45 -22.99 34.39 -5.39
CA THR A 45 -22.95 33.59 -4.15
C THR A 45 -22.79 32.10 -4.43
N ALA A 46 -23.53 31.54 -5.40
CA ALA A 46 -23.34 30.16 -5.82
C ALA A 46 -21.94 29.91 -6.41
N SER A 47 -21.41 30.86 -7.18
CA SER A 47 -20.05 30.80 -7.71
C SER A 47 -18.98 30.90 -6.60
N CYS A 48 -19.16 31.79 -5.62
CA CYS A 48 -18.27 31.87 -4.46
C CYS A 48 -18.34 30.62 -3.59
N ILE A 49 -19.53 30.05 -3.39
CA ILE A 49 -19.70 28.78 -2.66
C ILE A 49 -19.09 27.63 -3.46
N ALA A 50 -19.28 27.57 -4.77
CA ALA A 50 -18.70 26.54 -5.64
C ALA A 50 -17.17 26.67 -5.71
N LEU A 51 -16.63 27.89 -5.82
CA LEU A 51 -15.18 28.14 -5.72
C LEU A 51 -14.66 27.83 -4.33
N TYR A 52 -15.39 28.13 -3.26
CA TYR A 52 -15.03 27.77 -1.90
C TYR A 52 -15.04 26.25 -1.70
N LEU A 53 -16.00 25.54 -2.29
CA LEU A 53 -16.08 24.07 -2.26
C LEU A 53 -15.03 23.41 -3.16
N LEU A 54 -14.74 23.97 -4.34
CA LEU A 54 -13.66 23.49 -5.22
C LEU A 54 -12.28 23.77 -4.62
N MET A 55 -12.08 24.93 -4.00
CA MET A 55 -10.87 25.23 -3.24
C MET A 55 -10.74 24.38 -1.97
N ARG A 56 -11.83 23.75 -1.50
CA ARG A 56 -11.82 22.84 -0.35
C ARG A 56 -11.35 21.44 -0.72
N GLU A 57 -11.36 21.06 -2.00
CA GLU A 57 -11.00 19.70 -2.42
C GLU A 57 -9.51 19.51 -2.77
N GLU A 58 -8.71 20.58 -2.88
CA GLU A 58 -7.25 20.49 -3.07
C GLU A 58 -6.42 20.63 -1.78
N LYS A 59 -7.04 20.89 -0.62
CA LYS A 59 -6.30 21.03 0.66
C LYS A 59 -6.42 19.86 1.63
N ASP A 60 -7.25 18.87 1.33
CA ASP A 60 -7.61 17.85 2.34
C ASP A 60 -6.80 16.54 2.30
N GLU A 61 -5.89 16.29 1.34
CA GLU A 61 -5.00 15.10 1.41
C GLU A 61 -3.54 15.37 1.77
N SER A 62 -3.03 16.61 1.71
CA SER A 62 -1.62 16.90 2.02
C SER A 62 -1.35 17.95 3.11
N GLU A 63 -2.35 18.69 3.62
CA GLU A 63 -2.14 19.68 4.70
C GLU A 63 -2.69 19.29 6.08
N ILE A 64 -3.53 18.24 6.20
CA ILE A 64 -4.14 17.84 7.49
C ILE A 64 -3.12 17.24 8.48
N TRP A 65 -1.96 16.73 8.05
CA TRP A 65 -0.91 16.26 8.97
C TRP A 65 0.08 17.34 9.43
N ASN A 66 0.05 18.55 8.87
CA ASN A 66 1.02 19.60 9.20
C ASN A 66 0.57 20.59 10.29
N ASP A 67 -0.67 20.47 10.80
CA ASP A 67 -1.17 21.32 11.89
C ASP A 67 -1.54 20.55 13.17
N VAL A 68 -0.62 19.69 13.62
CA VAL A 68 -0.41 19.53 15.07
C VAL A 68 0.84 20.31 15.45
N ARG A 69 0.84 21.62 15.16
CA ARG A 69 1.75 22.58 15.82
C ARG A 69 1.26 22.80 17.24
N THR A 70 1.44 21.77 18.04
CA THR A 70 1.26 21.85 19.47
C THR A 70 2.61 21.54 20.07
N THR A 71 3.15 22.48 20.84
CA THR A 71 4.33 22.34 21.70
C THR A 71 4.16 21.25 22.78
N ARG A 72 3.08 20.44 22.75
CA ARG A 72 2.92 19.30 23.64
C ARG A 72 3.75 18.14 23.11
N GLN A 73 4.64 17.65 23.96
CA GLN A 73 5.35 16.40 23.71
C GLN A 73 4.32 15.29 23.46
N THR A 74 4.45 14.62 22.31
CA THR A 74 3.63 13.46 21.95
C THR A 74 4.34 12.19 22.38
N PHE A 75 3.56 11.14 22.65
CA PHE A 75 4.12 9.81 22.88
C PHE A 75 3.48 8.78 21.94
N VAL A 76 4.32 7.93 21.36
CA VAL A 76 3.89 6.81 20.51
C VAL A 76 4.37 5.51 21.13
N LYS A 77 3.52 4.48 21.07
CA LYS A 77 3.82 3.14 21.54
C LYS A 77 4.01 2.21 20.34
N VAL A 78 5.24 1.72 20.17
CA VAL A 78 5.60 0.76 19.12
C VAL A 78 5.74 -0.62 19.74
N LYS A 79 5.07 -1.63 19.17
CA LYS A 79 5.26 -3.03 19.58
C LYS A 79 6.57 -3.56 18.99
N VAL A 80 7.48 -4.00 19.86
CA VAL A 80 8.79 -4.55 19.48
C VAL A 80 8.87 -6.01 19.92
N PRO A 81 9.08 -6.97 19.00
CA PRO A 81 9.29 -8.36 19.35
C PRO A 81 10.52 -8.53 20.27
N LYS A 82 10.47 -9.50 21.20
CA LYS A 82 11.62 -9.77 22.09
C LYS A 82 12.88 -10.15 21.32
N ASP A 83 12.75 -10.85 20.20
CA ASP A 83 13.89 -11.19 19.37
C ASP A 83 14.57 -9.91 18.84
N SER A 84 13.78 -8.92 18.41
CA SER A 84 14.25 -7.63 17.85
C SER A 84 14.74 -6.63 18.86
N ILE A 85 14.36 -6.76 20.13
CA ILE A 85 14.67 -5.74 21.11
C ILE A 85 16.18 -5.54 21.30
N GLY A 86 16.96 -6.62 21.26
CA GLY A 86 18.41 -6.55 21.37
C GLY A 86 19.05 -5.84 20.19
N ALA A 87 18.48 -5.98 18.99
CA ALA A 87 18.94 -5.28 17.79
C ALA A 87 18.60 -3.78 17.85
N VAL A 88 17.41 -3.42 18.35
CA VAL A 88 17.00 -2.02 18.55
C VAL A 88 17.84 -1.33 19.62
N ILE A 89 18.17 -2.03 20.72
CA ILE A 89 19.02 -1.49 21.79
C ILE A 89 20.49 -1.37 21.34
N GLY A 90 21.00 -2.38 20.64
CA GLY A 90 22.41 -2.47 20.24
C GLY A 90 23.33 -2.89 21.38
N ARG A 91 24.60 -3.17 21.05
CA ARG A 91 25.63 -3.54 22.03
C ARG A 91 25.86 -2.37 23.00
N GLY A 92 25.70 -2.59 24.30
CA GLY A 92 25.84 -1.54 25.32
C GLY A 92 24.81 -0.40 25.23
N GLY A 93 23.72 -0.58 24.48
CA GLY A 93 22.72 0.47 24.26
C GLY A 93 23.15 1.55 23.27
N GLU A 94 24.21 1.34 22.50
CA GLU A 94 24.72 2.34 21.54
C GLU A 94 23.68 2.69 20.47
N MET A 95 23.02 1.69 19.88
CA MET A 95 22.06 1.91 18.80
C MET A 95 20.86 2.74 19.27
N ILE A 96 20.30 2.41 20.44
CA ILE A 96 19.17 3.16 20.97
C ILE A 96 19.56 4.57 21.43
N LYS A 97 20.80 4.76 21.89
CA LYS A 97 21.33 6.10 22.21
C LYS A 97 21.49 6.94 20.94
N ASP A 98 22.04 6.35 19.88
CA ASP A 98 22.19 7.00 18.57
C ASP A 98 20.84 7.41 17.97
N ILE A 99 19.81 6.54 18.07
CA ILE A 99 18.44 6.89 17.66
C ILE A 99 17.91 8.07 18.49
N GLN A 100 18.06 8.02 19.81
CA GLN A 100 17.59 9.10 20.70
C GLN A 100 18.29 10.44 20.43
N GLU A 101 19.60 10.41 20.16
CA GLU A 101 20.42 11.58 19.85
C GLU A 101 20.05 12.18 18.48
N LYS A 102 19.91 11.34 17.44
CA LYS A 102 19.57 11.79 16.09
C LYS A 102 18.19 12.42 16.01
N THR A 103 17.21 11.83 16.65
CA THR A 103 15.82 12.29 16.57
C THR A 103 15.43 13.16 17.76
N ASN A 104 16.34 13.53 18.66
CA ASN A 104 16.01 14.25 19.91
C ASN A 104 14.83 13.64 20.72
N THR A 105 14.67 12.31 20.68
CA THR A 105 13.58 11.60 21.39
C THR A 105 14.07 10.93 22.66
N LYS A 106 13.12 10.59 23.54
CA LYS A 106 13.35 9.74 24.70
C LYS A 106 12.56 8.44 24.55
N VAL A 107 13.28 7.32 24.43
CA VAL A 107 12.69 5.99 24.25
C VAL A 107 12.80 5.19 25.54
N LYS A 108 11.69 4.60 26.00
CA LYS A 108 11.63 3.67 27.13
C LYS A 108 10.89 2.39 26.74
N PHE A 109 11.39 1.24 27.19
CA PHE A 109 10.69 -0.02 27.00
C PHE A 109 9.85 -0.34 28.24
N GLU A 110 8.56 -0.61 28.04
CA GLU A 110 7.61 -1.01 29.07
C GLU A 110 7.15 -2.45 28.81
N ASP A 111 7.08 -3.26 29.87
CA ASP A 111 6.66 -4.67 29.83
C ASP A 111 5.12 -4.84 29.81
N LEU A 112 4.35 -3.77 29.61
CA LEU A 112 2.88 -3.75 29.64
C LEU A 112 2.21 -4.45 28.43
N CYS A 113 2.77 -5.56 27.93
CA CYS A 113 2.14 -6.36 26.90
C CYS A 113 1.66 -7.68 27.52
N ASP A 114 0.38 -8.02 27.33
CA ASP A 114 -0.18 -9.33 27.72
C ASP A 114 0.47 -10.49 26.93
N SER A 115 1.15 -10.17 25.83
CA SER A 115 1.93 -11.12 25.05
C SER A 115 3.37 -11.17 25.55
N GLU A 116 3.80 -12.31 26.08
CA GLU A 116 5.20 -12.55 26.46
C GLU A 116 6.18 -12.44 25.27
N MET A 117 5.70 -12.31 24.04
CA MET A 117 6.54 -12.29 22.83
C MET A 117 6.96 -10.88 22.40
N ALA A 118 6.41 -9.81 23.00
CA ALA A 118 6.70 -8.42 22.62
C ALA A 118 6.77 -7.46 23.82
N ARG A 119 7.43 -6.32 23.63
CA ARG A 119 7.50 -5.20 24.57
C ARG A 119 7.07 -3.91 23.88
N ASN A 120 6.53 -2.96 24.64
CA ASN A 120 6.15 -1.66 24.09
C ASN A 120 7.33 -0.69 24.22
N ALA A 121 7.82 -0.17 23.10
CA ALA A 121 8.71 0.98 23.09
C ALA A 121 7.88 2.27 23.12
N VAL A 122 7.97 3.02 24.22
CA VAL A 122 7.34 4.33 24.41
C VAL A 122 8.34 5.40 24.00
N ILE A 123 8.07 6.06 22.88
CA ILE A 123 8.87 7.15 22.32
C ILE A 123 8.22 8.46 22.74
N ARG A 124 8.99 9.41 23.27
CA ARG A 124 8.50 10.75 23.67
C ARG A 124 9.35 11.83 23.01
N GLY A 125 8.72 12.85 22.45
CA GLY A 125 9.41 13.94 21.76
C GLY A 125 8.44 14.91 21.10
N THR A 126 8.93 15.70 20.14
CA THR A 126 8.07 16.45 19.23
C THR A 126 7.38 15.48 18.24
N PRO A 127 6.24 15.85 17.64
CA PRO A 127 5.55 14.96 16.70
C PRO A 127 6.44 14.54 15.52
N GLU A 128 7.24 15.47 14.98
CA GLU A 128 8.17 15.24 13.86
C GLU A 128 9.25 14.21 14.25
N ASP A 129 9.90 14.45 15.39
CA ASP A 129 10.95 13.59 15.95
C ASP A 129 10.46 12.17 16.26
N VAL A 130 9.24 12.05 16.80
CA VAL A 130 8.66 10.76 17.17
C VAL A 130 8.36 9.90 15.94
N ILE A 131 7.88 10.52 14.85
CA ILE A 131 7.62 9.83 13.58
C ILE A 131 8.94 9.30 13.00
N GLU A 132 9.99 10.11 13.02
CA GLU A 132 11.31 9.69 12.54
C GLU A 132 11.88 8.55 13.39
N ALA A 133 11.83 8.66 14.71
CA ALA A 133 12.29 7.62 15.63
C ALA A 133 11.52 6.31 15.44
N GLU A 134 10.20 6.38 15.27
CA GLU A 134 9.36 5.21 14.97
C GLU A 134 9.81 4.55 13.66
N ALA A 135 10.03 5.32 12.60
CA ALA A 135 10.46 4.80 11.31
C ALA A 135 11.82 4.07 11.41
N LEU A 136 12.78 4.65 12.14
CA LEU A 136 14.08 4.02 12.39
C LEU A 136 13.95 2.70 13.16
N ILE A 137 13.16 2.68 14.25
CA ILE A 137 12.93 1.47 15.04
C ILE A 137 12.26 0.38 14.19
N ARG A 138 11.22 0.73 13.43
CA ARG A 138 10.56 -0.21 12.51
C ARG A 138 11.52 -0.75 11.47
N LYS A 139 12.39 0.09 10.90
CA LYS A 139 13.41 -0.34 9.94
C LYS A 139 14.38 -1.37 10.56
N ILE A 140 14.79 -1.18 11.81
CA ILE A 140 15.65 -2.14 12.52
C ILE A 140 14.93 -3.46 12.76
N ILE A 141 13.66 -3.41 13.16
CA ILE A 141 12.83 -4.61 13.37
C ILE A 141 12.71 -5.40 12.05
N LEU A 142 12.44 -4.72 10.94
CA LEU A 142 12.28 -5.37 9.63
C LEU A 142 13.60 -5.97 9.10
N ASN A 143 14.72 -5.27 9.32
CA ASN A 143 16.03 -5.70 8.85
C ASN A 143 16.74 -6.66 9.80
N GLN A 144 16.15 -6.95 10.97
CA GLN A 144 16.74 -7.90 11.87
C GLN A 144 16.88 -9.26 11.20
N ALA A 145 18.08 -9.85 11.34
CA ALA A 145 18.31 -11.23 10.97
C ALA A 145 17.45 -12.17 11.83
N SER A 146 16.50 -12.84 11.19
CA SER A 146 15.70 -13.91 11.77
C SER A 146 16.21 -15.26 11.26
N VAL A 147 15.78 -16.32 11.91
CA VAL A 147 16.12 -17.70 11.54
C VAL A 147 14.83 -18.43 11.27
N ASP A 148 14.76 -19.06 10.10
CA ASP A 148 13.63 -19.87 9.69
C ASP A 148 14.10 -21.28 9.31
N GLN A 149 13.23 -22.28 9.47
CA GLN A 149 13.51 -23.66 9.15
C GLN A 149 12.39 -24.28 8.34
N ILE A 150 12.78 -24.87 7.21
CA ILE A 150 11.88 -25.66 6.37
C ILE A 150 12.36 -27.12 6.33
N PHE A 151 11.41 -28.06 6.21
CA PHE A 151 11.70 -29.48 6.15
C PHE A 151 11.48 -29.98 4.73
N ILE A 152 12.52 -30.56 4.15
CA ILE A 152 12.51 -31.03 2.76
C ILE A 152 12.67 -32.55 2.75
N PRO A 153 11.82 -33.30 2.02
CA PRO A 153 11.97 -34.75 1.87
C PRO A 153 13.36 -35.15 1.34
N PHE A 154 13.85 -36.31 1.77
CA PHE A 154 15.16 -36.82 1.34
C PHE A 154 15.28 -36.97 -0.18
N GLU A 155 14.20 -37.30 -0.88
CA GLU A 155 14.19 -37.46 -2.33
C GLU A 155 14.38 -36.13 -3.09
N ALA A 156 13.90 -35.02 -2.50
CA ALA A 156 13.90 -33.71 -3.13
C ALA A 156 15.12 -32.84 -2.73
N ILE A 157 15.76 -33.11 -1.59
CA ILE A 157 16.88 -32.28 -1.09
C ILE A 157 18.08 -32.22 -2.06
N GLY A 158 18.31 -33.28 -2.83
CA GLY A 158 19.39 -33.32 -3.83
C GLY A 158 19.23 -32.24 -4.91
N PHE A 159 17.99 -31.90 -5.25
CA PHE A 159 17.68 -30.86 -6.25
C PHE A 159 17.89 -29.45 -5.70
N VAL A 160 17.64 -29.25 -4.40
CA VAL A 160 17.91 -27.98 -3.72
C VAL A 160 19.42 -27.75 -3.58
N ILE A 161 20.20 -28.80 -3.29
CA ILE A 161 21.67 -28.74 -3.25
C ILE A 161 22.26 -28.51 -4.65
N GLY A 162 21.80 -29.29 -5.63
CA GLY A 162 22.34 -29.29 -6.99
C GLY A 162 23.69 -29.99 -7.11
N LYS A 163 24.17 -30.16 -8.35
CA LYS A 163 25.49 -30.75 -8.63
C LYS A 163 26.57 -29.85 -8.01
N ASN A 164 27.50 -30.43 -7.25
CA ASN A 164 28.57 -29.71 -6.56
C ASN A 164 28.09 -28.56 -5.64
N GLY A 165 26.83 -28.56 -5.21
CA GLY A 165 26.28 -27.47 -4.40
C GLY A 165 25.98 -26.17 -5.18
N GLU A 166 25.94 -26.22 -6.52
CA GLU A 166 25.70 -25.04 -7.36
C GLU A 166 24.32 -24.42 -7.08
N SER A 167 23.27 -25.24 -6.98
CA SER A 167 21.90 -24.74 -6.77
C SER A 167 21.77 -24.04 -5.42
N ILE A 168 22.28 -24.63 -4.34
CA ILE A 168 22.23 -24.01 -3.01
C ILE A 168 23.09 -22.74 -2.94
N ARG A 169 24.20 -22.69 -3.71
CA ARG A 169 25.01 -21.47 -3.83
C ARG A 169 24.24 -20.36 -4.54
N ASN A 170 23.56 -20.66 -5.64
CA ASN A 170 22.72 -19.71 -6.36
C ASN A 170 21.54 -19.23 -5.51
N ILE A 171 20.94 -20.10 -4.70
CA ILE A 171 19.88 -19.72 -3.75
C ILE A 171 20.44 -18.78 -2.68
N THR A 172 21.62 -19.09 -2.13
CA THR A 172 22.27 -18.26 -1.09
C THR A 172 22.66 -16.88 -1.66
N GLU A 173 23.22 -16.84 -2.87
CA GLU A 173 23.64 -15.61 -3.55
C GLU A 173 22.45 -14.78 -4.02
N GLY A 174 21.45 -15.40 -4.66
CA GLY A 174 20.26 -14.72 -5.17
C GLY A 174 19.31 -14.21 -4.08
N SER A 175 19.29 -14.84 -2.91
CA SER A 175 18.50 -14.37 -1.77
C SER A 175 19.26 -13.44 -0.81
N GLY A 176 20.59 -13.45 -0.84
CA GLY A 176 21.43 -12.80 0.17
C GLY A 176 21.29 -13.40 1.58
N ALA A 177 20.50 -14.46 1.76
CA ALA A 177 20.33 -15.16 3.02
C ALA A 177 21.41 -16.24 3.19
N LYS A 178 21.80 -16.51 4.44
CA LYS A 178 22.66 -17.66 4.76
C LYS A 178 21.81 -18.93 4.87
N VAL A 179 21.91 -19.79 3.87
CA VAL A 179 21.23 -21.10 3.87
C VAL A 179 22.18 -22.21 4.34
N THR A 180 21.75 -23.00 5.31
CA THR A 180 22.52 -24.12 5.87
C THR A 180 21.63 -25.36 5.93
N ILE A 181 22.15 -26.48 5.46
CA ILE A 181 21.40 -27.73 5.42
C ILE A 181 21.86 -28.60 6.60
N GLY A 182 20.92 -29.11 7.39
CA GLY A 182 21.18 -29.98 8.53
C GLY A 182 21.98 -31.23 8.15
N ARG A 183 22.59 -31.90 9.14
CA ARG A 183 23.31 -33.16 8.89
C ARG A 183 22.36 -34.22 8.35
N ASN A 184 22.91 -35.17 7.59
CA ASN A 184 22.14 -36.27 7.03
C ASN A 184 21.71 -37.23 8.16
N THR A 185 20.44 -37.18 8.54
CA THR A 185 19.81 -38.03 9.57
C THR A 185 19.12 -39.27 8.99
N GLY A 186 19.61 -39.77 7.84
CA GLY A 186 19.07 -40.97 7.19
C GLY A 186 18.04 -40.64 6.11
N LYS A 187 17.04 -41.51 5.91
CA LYS A 187 15.99 -41.34 4.88
C LYS A 187 14.86 -40.37 5.27
N GLY A 188 14.99 -39.65 6.38
CA GLY A 188 13.99 -38.72 6.87
C GLY A 188 14.02 -37.34 6.20
N PRO A 189 13.01 -36.50 6.43
CA PRO A 189 13.02 -35.11 5.98
C PRO A 189 14.19 -34.36 6.62
N ARG A 190 14.86 -33.52 5.82
CA ARG A 190 16.06 -32.80 6.19
C ARG A 190 15.74 -31.32 6.40
N ALA A 191 16.17 -30.80 7.55
CA ALA A 191 15.96 -29.39 7.89
C ALA A 191 16.91 -28.48 7.10
N VAL A 192 16.36 -27.47 6.44
CA VAL A 192 17.12 -26.36 5.84
C VAL A 192 16.88 -25.13 6.68
N THR A 193 17.95 -24.63 7.30
CA THR A 193 17.94 -23.41 8.10
C THR A 193 18.32 -22.23 7.24
N ILE A 194 17.50 -21.20 7.21
CA ILE A 194 17.70 -19.96 6.47
C ILE A 194 17.87 -18.84 7.49
N LYS A 195 18.95 -18.07 7.39
CA LYS A 195 19.20 -16.91 8.26
C LYS A 195 19.36 -15.64 7.44
N GLY A 196 18.59 -14.61 7.75
CA GLY A 196 18.64 -13.34 7.02
C GLY A 196 17.51 -12.39 7.45
N SER A 197 17.38 -11.26 6.77
CA SER A 197 16.20 -10.40 6.94
C SER A 197 14.93 -11.12 6.46
N SER A 198 13.76 -10.63 6.88
CA SER A 198 12.48 -11.23 6.46
C SER A 198 12.34 -11.30 4.94
N GLN A 199 12.79 -10.26 4.23
CA GLN A 199 12.81 -10.22 2.76
C GLN A 199 13.75 -11.28 2.17
N GLN A 200 14.98 -11.39 2.70
CA GLN A 200 15.95 -12.38 2.23
C GLN A 200 15.44 -13.81 2.44
N ILE A 201 14.80 -14.09 3.58
CA ILE A 201 14.22 -15.40 3.87
C ILE A 201 13.06 -15.71 2.92
N ALA A 202 12.18 -14.73 2.65
CA ALA A 202 11.07 -14.92 1.72
C ALA A 202 11.56 -15.26 0.30
N ILE A 203 12.59 -14.55 -0.18
CA ILE A 203 13.21 -14.84 -1.47
C ILE A 203 13.85 -16.23 -1.46
N ALA A 204 14.61 -16.57 -0.42
CA ALA A 204 15.24 -17.89 -0.31
C ALA A 204 14.20 -19.02 -0.33
N LYS A 205 13.07 -18.86 0.38
CA LYS A 205 11.95 -19.82 0.36
C LYS A 205 11.37 -19.98 -1.04
N SER A 206 11.05 -18.87 -1.71
CA SER A 206 10.54 -18.90 -3.08
C SER A 206 11.48 -19.63 -4.04
N LEU A 207 12.79 -19.37 -3.95
CA LEU A 207 13.79 -20.04 -4.79
C LEU A 207 13.90 -21.53 -4.47
N ILE A 208 13.79 -21.92 -3.19
CA ILE A 208 13.79 -23.32 -2.80
C ILE A 208 12.53 -24.03 -3.32
N ASP A 209 11.35 -23.42 -3.16
CA ASP A 209 10.08 -23.96 -3.63
C ASP A 209 10.09 -24.17 -5.15
N GLU A 210 10.64 -23.22 -5.91
CA GLU A 210 10.83 -23.35 -7.36
C GLU A 210 11.69 -24.59 -7.71
N ARG A 211 12.77 -24.84 -6.96
CA ARG A 211 13.63 -26.02 -7.17
C ARG A 211 12.96 -27.32 -6.77
N LEU A 212 12.11 -27.30 -5.75
CA LEU A 212 11.31 -28.46 -5.37
C LEU A 212 10.27 -28.80 -6.43
N GLN A 213 9.55 -27.80 -6.95
CA GLN A 213 8.56 -28.00 -8.02
C GLN A 213 9.20 -28.54 -9.30
N MET A 214 10.34 -27.98 -9.71
CA MET A 214 11.13 -28.47 -10.86
C MET A 214 11.56 -29.93 -10.68
N SER A 215 11.90 -30.34 -9.44
CA SER A 215 12.27 -31.72 -9.16
C SER A 215 11.10 -32.69 -9.35
N GLU A 216 9.91 -32.27 -8.95
CA GLU A 216 8.71 -33.10 -9.01
C GLU A 216 8.25 -33.31 -10.45
N LEU A 217 8.25 -32.24 -11.26
CA LEU A 217 7.98 -32.31 -12.69
C LEU A 217 8.99 -33.20 -13.42
N ARG A 218 10.28 -33.08 -13.09
CA ARG A 218 11.32 -33.91 -13.72
C ARG A 218 11.18 -35.38 -13.36
N ASN A 219 10.82 -35.68 -12.12
CA ASN A 219 10.56 -37.03 -11.66
C ASN A 219 9.28 -37.63 -12.27
N GLN A 220 8.24 -36.82 -12.46
CA GLN A 220 7.02 -37.26 -13.16
C GLN A 220 7.31 -37.55 -14.64
N ARG A 221 8.07 -36.66 -15.30
CA ARG A 221 8.44 -36.84 -16.70
C ARG A 221 9.25 -38.10 -16.92
N SER A 222 10.26 -38.37 -16.07
CA SER A 222 11.06 -39.59 -16.21
C SER A 222 10.24 -40.86 -16.02
N ARG A 223 9.28 -40.86 -15.08
CA ARG A 223 8.34 -41.98 -14.90
C ARG A 223 7.47 -42.19 -16.14
N LEU A 224 6.93 -41.12 -16.72
CA LEU A 224 6.13 -41.19 -17.93
C LEU A 224 6.95 -41.72 -19.12
N ASP A 225 8.16 -41.20 -19.32
CA ASP A 225 9.04 -41.63 -20.40
C ASP A 225 9.33 -43.14 -20.32
N THR A 226 9.59 -43.66 -19.11
CA THR A 226 9.76 -45.11 -18.92
C THR A 226 8.49 -45.91 -19.24
N THR A 227 7.32 -45.46 -18.79
CA THR A 227 6.07 -46.18 -19.07
C THR A 227 5.73 -46.20 -20.56
N VAL A 228 6.01 -45.10 -21.26
CA VAL A 228 5.78 -45.00 -22.71
C VAL A 228 6.74 -45.91 -23.45
N GLN A 229 8.01 -45.95 -23.06
CA GLN A 229 9.01 -46.83 -23.68
C GLN A 229 8.67 -48.32 -23.47
N ASP A 230 8.13 -48.68 -22.30
CA ASP A 230 7.71 -50.05 -22.01
C ASP A 230 6.45 -50.46 -22.81
N LEU A 231 5.48 -49.54 -22.95
CA LEU A 231 4.29 -49.76 -23.78
C LEU A 231 4.65 -49.90 -25.27
N GLU A 232 5.58 -49.10 -25.78
CA GLU A 232 6.04 -49.18 -27.16
C GLU A 232 6.68 -50.52 -27.49
N LYS A 233 7.52 -51.03 -26.58
CA LYS A 233 8.11 -52.37 -26.70
C LYS A 233 7.04 -53.47 -26.68
N ALA A 234 6.03 -53.35 -25.81
CA ALA A 234 4.96 -54.33 -25.69
C ALA A 234 4.02 -54.35 -26.92
N LEU A 235 3.79 -53.19 -27.53
CA LEU A 235 2.92 -53.04 -28.70
C LEU A 235 3.67 -53.22 -30.04
N GLY A 236 5.00 -53.33 -30.02
CA GLY A 236 5.81 -53.48 -31.24
C GLY A 236 5.77 -52.26 -32.16
N VAL A 237 5.46 -51.08 -31.63
CA VAL A 237 5.36 -49.83 -32.40
C VAL A 237 6.73 -49.19 -32.48
N ASP A 238 7.34 -49.20 -33.68
CA ASP A 238 8.61 -48.52 -33.94
C ASP A 238 8.34 -47.05 -34.34
N ARG A 239 8.73 -46.10 -33.47
CA ARG A 239 8.52 -44.65 -33.67
C ARG A 239 9.11 -44.10 -34.98
N ASN A 240 10.12 -44.75 -35.54
CA ASN A 240 10.78 -44.31 -36.76
C ASN A 240 10.01 -44.68 -38.05
N SER A 241 8.95 -45.48 -37.97
CA SER A 241 8.12 -45.86 -39.13
C SER A 241 7.15 -44.76 -39.61
N ILE A 242 6.98 -43.68 -38.83
CA ILE A 242 5.97 -42.64 -39.08
C ILE A 242 6.56 -41.40 -39.78
N THR A 243 7.87 -41.16 -39.68
CA THR A 243 8.50 -39.94 -40.22
C THR A 243 8.79 -39.97 -41.73
N ASP A 244 8.56 -41.09 -42.43
CA ASP A 244 8.86 -41.24 -43.86
C ASP A 244 7.70 -40.89 -44.82
N THR A 245 6.59 -40.32 -44.33
CA THR A 245 5.41 -40.03 -45.20
C THR A 245 5.10 -38.55 -45.38
N SER A 246 6.10 -37.68 -45.55
CA SER A 246 5.89 -36.27 -45.95
C SER A 246 7.13 -35.67 -46.61
N VAL A 247 7.12 -35.73 -47.95
CA VAL A 247 7.71 -34.82 -48.98
C VAL A 247 9.14 -34.31 -48.78
#